data_AF-A0A838FBZ4-F1
#
_entry.id   AF-A0A838FBZ4-F1
#
_cell.length_a   1.000
_cell.length_b   1.000
_cell.length_c   1.000
_cell.angle_alpha   90.00
_cell.angle_beta   90.00
_cell.angle_gamma   90.00
#
_symmetry.space_group_name_H-M   'P 1'
#
loop_
_entity.id
_entity.type
_entity.pdbx_description
1 polymer ?
#
loop_
_entity_poly.entity_id
_entity_poly.type
_entity_poly.pdbx_seq_one_letter_code
_entity_poly.pdbx_strand_id
1 'polypeptide(L)' 'WGTSRYSIPFFLHPRSEMRLDCLGSCISLENSRNYDPITAGEYLNERLVEIGLKKVK' A
#
# COMPACT_ATOMS: atom_id res chain seq x y z
N TRP A 1 -31.10 -5.24 0.83
CA TRP A 1 -30.83 -5.99 -0.42
C TRP A 1 -32.07 -5.89 -1.29
N GLY A 2 -31.95 -5.42 -2.54
CA GLY A 2 -33.13 -5.20 -3.41
C GLY A 2 -33.07 -3.94 -4.28
N THR A 3 -32.04 -3.10 -4.12
CA THR A 3 -31.78 -1.95 -4.98
C THR A 3 -30.35 -2.00 -5.51
N SER A 4 -30.14 -1.52 -6.74
CA SER A 4 -28.81 -1.48 -7.35
C SER A 4 -27.92 -0.46 -6.64
N ARG A 5 -26.70 -0.89 -6.25
CA ARG A 5 -25.66 -0.02 -5.70
C ARG A 5 -24.64 0.30 -6.78
N TYR A 6 -24.39 1.58 -7.02
CA TYR A 6 -23.35 2.05 -7.93
C TYR A 6 -22.30 2.85 -7.18
N SER A 7 -21.03 2.69 -7.57
CA SER A 7 -19.92 3.51 -7.07
C SER A 7 -18.82 3.55 -8.13
N ILE A 8 -18.19 4.72 -8.30
CA ILE A 8 -17.02 4.90 -9.16
C ILE A 8 -15.89 5.40 -8.27
N PRO A 9 -15.04 4.51 -7.74
CA PRO A 9 -13.94 4.93 -6.88
C PRO A 9 -12.83 5.60 -7.70
N PHE A 10 -12.25 6.66 -7.15
CA PHE A 10 -11.04 7.28 -7.66
C PHE A 10 -9.91 7.04 -6.66
N PHE A 11 -8.92 6.24 -7.06
CA PHE A 11 -7.79 5.89 -6.20
C PHE A 11 -6.61 6.82 -6.48
N LEU A 12 -6.06 7.44 -5.43
CA LEU A 12 -4.80 8.17 -5.51
C LEU A 12 -3.67 7.27 -5.05
N HIS A 13 -2.64 7.18 -5.87
CA HIS A 13 -1.41 6.47 -5.54
C HIS A 13 -0.23 7.45 -5.52
N PRO A 14 0.70 7.31 -4.56
CA PRO A 14 2.00 7.96 -4.67
C PRO A 14 2.70 7.52 -5.97
N ARG A 15 3.66 8.32 -6.45
CA ARG A 15 4.54 7.90 -7.53
C ARG A 15 5.27 6.62 -7.12
N SER A 16 5.56 5.72 -8.07
CA SER A 16 6.10 4.39 -7.77
C SER A 16 7.42 4.43 -7.00
N GLU A 17 8.22 5.47 -7.21
CA GLU A 17 9.52 5.66 -6.56
C GLU A 17 9.40 6.25 -5.13
N MET A 18 8.21 6.65 -4.70
CA MET A 18 7.98 7.23 -3.38
C MET A 18 8.30 6.21 -2.29
N ARG A 19 9.08 6.63 -1.29
CA ARG A 19 9.38 5.84 -0.08
C ARG A 19 8.20 5.86 0.88
N LEU A 20 7.80 4.69 1.37
CA LEU A 20 6.75 4.50 2.37
C LEU A 20 7.34 4.21 3.76
N ASP A 21 8.46 4.84 4.08
CA ASP A 21 9.18 4.63 5.32
C ASP A 21 8.40 5.21 6.50
N CYS A 22 8.47 4.56 7.66
CA CYS A 22 7.90 5.11 8.88
C CYS A 22 8.54 6.48 9.17
N LEU A 23 7.73 7.49 9.40
CA LEU A 23 8.21 8.83 9.72
C LEU A 23 9.00 8.79 11.03
N GLY A 24 10.10 9.54 11.12
CA GLY A 24 10.93 9.57 12.33
C GLY A 24 10.16 9.98 13.58
N SER A 25 9.16 10.85 13.43
CA SER A 25 8.26 11.27 14.53
C SER A 25 7.35 10.15 15.05
N CYS A 26 7.23 9.04 14.34
CA CYS A 26 6.43 7.89 14.73
C CYS A 26 7.28 6.77 15.37
N ILE A 27 8.59 6.97 15.53
CA ILE A 27 9.53 6.00 16.07
C ILE A 27 10.05 6.50 17.42
N SER A 28 9.98 5.65 18.45
CA SER A 28 10.58 5.89 19.77
C SER A 28 11.24 4.61 20.31
N LEU A 29 11.83 4.69 21.51
CA LEU A 29 12.40 3.52 22.19
C LEU A 29 11.32 2.48 22.53
N GLU A 30 10.13 2.94 22.89
CA GLU A 30 8.98 2.10 23.25
C GLU A 30 8.14 1.70 22.03
N ASN A 31 8.22 2.44 20.93
CA ASN A 31 7.48 2.19 19.70
C ASN A 31 8.41 2.18 18.49
N SER A 32 9.01 1.01 18.24
CA SER A 32 9.93 0.81 17.12
C SER A 32 9.20 0.71 15.77
N ARG A 33 9.96 0.73 14.68
CA ARG A 33 9.42 0.60 13.32
C ARG A 33 8.82 -0.80 13.12
N ASN A 34 7.51 -0.86 12.84
CA ASN A 34 6.79 -2.13 12.65
C ASN A 34 6.89 -2.71 11.23
N TYR A 35 7.22 -1.89 10.24
CA TYR A 35 7.23 -2.29 8.84
C TYR A 35 8.58 -1.96 8.21
N ASP A 36 9.07 -2.86 7.37
CA ASP A 36 10.31 -2.60 6.67
C ASP A 36 10.15 -1.54 5.58
N PRO A 37 11.24 -0.81 5.28
CA PRO A 37 11.20 0.28 4.32
C PRO A 37 10.91 -0.24 2.91
N ILE A 38 9.90 0.30 2.24
CA ILE A 38 9.44 -0.14 0.91
C ILE A 38 9.04 1.05 0.05
N THR A 39 9.12 0.92 -1.27
CA THR A 39 8.57 1.92 -2.21
C THR A 39 7.09 1.66 -2.49
N ALA A 40 6.36 2.71 -2.91
CA ALA A 40 4.96 2.57 -3.31
C ALA A 40 4.77 1.59 -4.47
N GLY A 41 5.72 1.53 -5.40
CA GLY A 41 5.71 0.58 -6.52
C GLY A 41 5.92 -0.87 -6.08
N GLU A 42 6.86 -1.12 -5.17
CA GLU A 42 7.08 -2.45 -4.59
C GLU A 42 5.87 -2.94 -3.81
N TYR A 43 5.29 -2.07 -2.96
CA TYR A 43 4.09 -2.43 -2.19
C TYR A 43 2.90 -2.73 -3.08
N LEU A 44 2.66 -1.91 -4.13
CA LEU A 44 1.60 -2.18 -5.11
C LEU A 44 1.82 -3.53 -5.80
N ASN A 45 3.06 -3.86 -6.18
CA ASN A 45 3.37 -5.15 -6.80
C ASN A 45 3.08 -6.32 -5.87
N GLU A 46 3.47 -6.23 -4.60
CA GLU A 46 3.17 -7.23 -3.57
C GLU A 46 1.65 -7.46 -3.48
N ARG A 47 0.87 -6.40 -3.31
CA ARG A 47 -0.60 -6.48 -3.21
C ARG A 47 -1.22 -7.09 -4.46
N LEU A 48 -0.77 -6.69 -5.66
CA LEU A 48 -1.27 -7.23 -6.93
C LEU A 48 -0.97 -8.73 -7.09
N VAL A 49 0.18 -9.19 -6.61
CA VAL A 49 0.54 -10.61 -6.62
C VAL A 49 -0.33 -11.41 -5.66
N GLU A 50 -0.50 -10.94 -4.43
CA GLU A 50 -1.32 -11.62 -3.41
C GLU A 50 -2.77 -11.82 -3.85
N ILE A 51 -3.37 -10.82 -4.51
CA ILE A 51 -4.75 -10.90 -5.00
C ILE A 51 -4.85 -11.53 -6.41
N GLY A 52 -3.75 -12.01 -6.98
CA GLY A 52 -3.72 -12.71 -8.26
C GLY A 52 -3.90 -11.83 -9.51
N LEU A 53 -3.80 -10.50 -9.39
CA LEU A 53 -3.86 -9.57 -10.51
C LEU A 53 -2.51 -9.41 -11.23
N LYS A 54 -1.42 -9.89 -10.64
CA LYS A 54 -0.09 -9.94 -11.26
C LYS A 54 0.59 -11.28 -10.96
N LYS A 55 1.26 -11.85 -11.97
CA LYS A 55 2.08 -13.05 -11.79
C LYS A 55 3.51 -12.64 -11.44
N VAL A 56 4.11 -13.32 -10.47
CA VAL A 56 5.57 -13.28 -10.27
C VAL A 56 6.18 -13.95 -11.50
N LYS A 57 7.10 -13.24 -12.17
CA LYS A 57 7.87 -13.81 -13.29
C LYS A 57 8.95 -14.73 -12.76
#